data_AF-A0AAE0L2H9-F1
#
_entry.id   AF-A0AAE0L2H9-F1
#
_cell.length_a   1.000
_cell.length_b   1.000
_cell.length_c   1.000
_cell.angle_alpha   90.00
_cell.angle_beta   90.00
_cell.angle_gamma   90.00
#
_symmetry.space_group_name_H-M   'P 1'
#
loop_
_entity.id
_entity.type
_entity.pdbx_description
1 polymer ?
#
loop_
_entity_poly.entity_id
_entity_poly.type
_entity_poly.pdbx_seq_one_letter_code
_entity_poly.pdbx_strand_id
1 'polypeptide(L)'
;MAPSESAASTLPENNPLNAIFAGALAGGLSKTVTAPLDRIKIIYQVDRGSHFTLLGGFRTAETIVRKEGFLGLWRGHGAELSRILPYSAISFYSFTQFNDFLEEQTQDKGYHLRFIAGAGAGAAATLSTYPLDLLRARLAVQAYPNYFSGLKDILKTEGMAGLFHGLHPTLLGMIPYAGLSFATFDTAKSHLRNIYGSDQEIPTHVRLATGGVAGIVAQTGAYPFNVIRRRMQVQALQHAADVDSHSMSGFGKYRSVFGALASIYKTEGLQNGLFKGMTLTWVKGPIVTGVAFCANDILRLRLTTFSQDLAGLTDLFTNPAPVTYSERRQLSAVEGLVAGGVAGAIAKTTIAPGDRVKIIYQVDPKMTFTFRNAWRTAQEIVRQDGVAGLWRGNCAMMPRVFVSAGISYMSFDRYENLLAHRVFCKEKDVQTRFLAGAAAGATATTVAYPFDLLRARAAVQRSSQRVSYFQLIQMQKGGARGFFKGLLPTLLGIMPYAGISFATYETLKARIRNQYNLQSDAEITTLQRLSSGCMAGLIAQSATYPLDIVRRRMQVGTAEKSMAATLSCIYRAEGMRGLYKGLTMNWLKGPIAVAISFTVNDTFKHLLQQLK
;
A
#
# COMPACT_ATOMS: atom_id res chain seq x y z
N MET A 1 14.84 26.30 -39.29
CA MET A 1 15.72 25.12 -39.16
C MET A 1 15.55 24.57 -37.76
N ALA A 2 14.58 23.68 -37.60
CA ALA A 2 14.31 22.96 -36.35
C ALA A 2 15.10 21.64 -36.39
N PRO A 3 15.69 21.18 -35.27
CA PRO A 3 16.43 19.93 -35.25
C PRO A 3 15.46 18.74 -35.42
N SER A 4 15.89 17.77 -36.20
CA SER A 4 15.22 16.53 -36.54
C SER A 4 14.78 15.68 -35.34
N GLU A 5 13.46 15.48 -35.18
CA GLU A 5 12.82 14.52 -34.28
C GLU A 5 12.97 13.06 -34.78
N SER A 6 14.19 12.59 -35.03
CA SER A 6 14.46 11.22 -35.51
C SER A 6 15.07 10.29 -34.46
N ALA A 7 14.85 10.53 -33.17
CA ALA A 7 15.48 9.76 -32.08
C ALA A 7 14.52 9.34 -30.95
N ALA A 8 13.20 9.39 -31.16
CA ALA A 8 12.22 8.99 -30.14
C ALA A 8 11.61 7.58 -30.35
N SER A 9 11.99 6.85 -31.42
CA SER A 9 11.31 5.63 -31.86
C SER A 9 11.98 4.31 -31.49
N THR A 10 12.87 4.26 -30.48
CA THR A 10 13.38 3.00 -29.95
C THR A 10 13.64 3.13 -28.44
N LEU A 11 12.59 3.17 -27.62
CA LEU A 11 12.74 2.89 -26.19
C LEU A 11 12.69 1.37 -25.99
N PRO A 12 13.69 0.76 -25.32
CA PRO A 12 13.77 -0.68 -25.17
C PRO A 12 12.61 -1.21 -24.32
N GLU A 13 11.96 -2.27 -24.78
CA GLU A 13 11.00 -3.11 -24.05
C GLU A 13 11.64 -3.84 -22.85
N ASN A 14 12.41 -3.18 -21.99
CA ASN A 14 13.28 -3.88 -21.03
C ASN A 14 12.80 -3.75 -19.58
N ASN A 15 11.58 -4.25 -19.29
CA ASN A 15 11.34 -5.15 -18.15
C ASN A 15 9.88 -5.66 -18.19
N PRO A 16 9.61 -6.94 -18.54
CA PRO A 16 8.25 -7.49 -18.54
C PRO A 16 7.56 -7.36 -17.17
N LEU A 17 8.35 -7.35 -16.08
CA LEU A 17 7.88 -7.12 -14.71
C LEU A 17 7.26 -5.73 -14.48
N ASN A 18 7.80 -4.69 -15.11
CA ASN A 18 7.26 -3.33 -14.99
C ASN A 18 5.92 -3.21 -15.71
N ALA A 19 5.79 -3.84 -16.88
CA ALA A 19 4.53 -3.91 -17.62
C ALA A 19 3.46 -4.70 -16.85
N ILE A 20 3.85 -5.82 -16.23
CA ILE A 20 2.99 -6.64 -15.37
C ILE A 20 2.52 -5.84 -14.16
N PHE A 21 3.42 -5.13 -13.48
CA PHE A 21 3.09 -4.33 -12.29
C PHE A 21 2.20 -3.12 -12.61
N ALA A 22 2.53 -2.38 -13.67
CA ALA A 22 1.71 -1.28 -14.18
C ALA A 22 0.32 -1.77 -14.60
N GLY A 23 0.24 -2.93 -15.26
CA GLY A 23 -1.01 -3.59 -15.64
C GLY A 23 -1.87 -3.97 -14.43
N ALA A 24 -1.26 -4.59 -13.41
CA ALA A 24 -1.96 -4.97 -12.19
C ALA A 24 -2.50 -3.74 -11.44
N LEU A 25 -1.68 -2.70 -11.22
CA LEU A 25 -2.11 -1.48 -10.53
C LEU A 25 -3.20 -0.73 -11.30
N ALA A 26 -3.05 -0.60 -12.62
CA ALA A 26 -4.07 0.01 -13.46
C ALA A 26 -5.39 -0.76 -13.42
N GLY A 27 -5.34 -2.10 -13.44
CA GLY A 27 -6.50 -2.97 -13.25
C GLY A 27 -7.15 -2.80 -11.88
N GLY A 28 -6.35 -2.68 -10.82
CA GLY A 28 -6.82 -2.40 -9.45
C GLY A 28 -7.52 -1.04 -9.32
N LEU A 29 -6.95 0.02 -9.90
CA LEU A 29 -7.55 1.36 -9.91
C LEU A 29 -8.87 1.37 -10.70
N SER A 30 -8.89 0.77 -11.89
CA SER A 30 -10.10 0.61 -12.69
C SER A 30 -11.22 -0.14 -11.95
N LYS A 31 -10.86 -1.21 -11.24
CA LYS A 31 -11.80 -1.94 -10.39
C LYS A 31 -12.29 -1.12 -9.21
N THR A 32 -11.47 -0.24 -8.67
CA THR A 32 -11.86 0.66 -7.58
C THR A 32 -12.87 1.71 -8.04
N VAL A 33 -12.69 2.26 -9.24
CA VAL A 33 -13.65 3.20 -9.83
C VAL A 33 -14.97 2.50 -10.17
N THR A 34 -14.93 1.25 -10.61
CA THR A 34 -16.12 0.50 -11.04
C THR A 34 -16.78 -0.38 -9.96
N ALA A 35 -16.21 -0.45 -8.76
CA ALA A 35 -16.74 -1.24 -7.64
C ALA A 35 -18.19 -0.91 -7.25
N PRO A 36 -18.66 0.35 -7.25
CA PRO A 36 -20.07 0.67 -7.00
C PRO A 36 -21.02 0.01 -8.01
N LEU A 37 -20.65 -0.01 -9.29
CA LEU A 37 -21.44 -0.65 -10.34
C LEU A 37 -21.48 -2.17 -10.17
N ASP A 38 -20.37 -2.78 -9.75
CA ASP A 38 -20.31 -4.21 -9.44
C ASP A 38 -21.24 -4.58 -8.28
N ARG A 39 -21.29 -3.74 -7.24
CA ARG A 39 -22.20 -3.96 -6.11
C ARG A 39 -23.66 -3.92 -6.54
N ILE A 40 -24.05 -2.92 -7.34
CA ILE A 40 -25.43 -2.80 -7.87
C ILE A 40 -25.77 -4.00 -8.76
N LYS A 41 -24.83 -4.39 -9.65
CA LYS A 41 -25.00 -5.56 -10.53
C LYS A 41 -25.28 -6.83 -9.74
N ILE A 42 -24.53 -7.08 -8.67
CA ILE A 42 -24.70 -8.29 -7.85
C ILE A 42 -26.09 -8.33 -7.22
N ILE A 43 -26.61 -7.20 -6.72
CA ILE A 43 -27.95 -7.13 -6.11
C ILE A 43 -29.03 -7.52 -7.13
N TYR A 44 -29.00 -6.93 -8.33
CA TYR A 44 -29.96 -7.24 -9.40
C TYR A 44 -29.80 -8.63 -10.02
N GLN A 45 -28.61 -9.22 -9.95
CA GLN A 45 -28.36 -10.59 -10.43
C GLN A 45 -28.82 -11.67 -9.44
N VAL A 46 -28.86 -11.34 -8.14
CA VAL A 46 -29.31 -12.24 -7.09
C VAL A 46 -30.83 -12.15 -6.89
N ASP A 47 -31.41 -10.96 -7.08
CA ASP A 47 -32.85 -10.76 -6.98
C ASP A 47 -33.59 -11.28 -8.23
N ARG A 48 -34.51 -12.23 -8.02
CA ARG A 48 -35.28 -12.86 -9.10
C ARG A 48 -36.43 -11.98 -9.59
N GLY A 49 -36.92 -11.04 -8.76
CA GLY A 49 -38.13 -10.25 -9.06
C GLY A 49 -37.90 -8.87 -9.66
N SER A 50 -36.67 -8.35 -9.68
CA SER A 50 -36.39 -6.99 -10.15
C SER A 50 -35.77 -6.95 -11.55
N HIS A 51 -36.30 -6.05 -12.40
CA HIS A 51 -35.71 -5.69 -13.69
C HIS A 51 -34.73 -4.53 -13.50
N PHE A 52 -33.54 -4.66 -14.10
CA PHE A 52 -32.56 -3.58 -14.09
C PHE A 52 -33.02 -2.45 -15.02
N THR A 53 -33.16 -1.25 -14.46
CA THR A 53 -33.27 0.02 -15.20
C THR A 53 -32.18 0.95 -14.69
N LEU A 54 -31.68 1.87 -15.54
CA LEU A 54 -30.66 2.84 -15.11
C LEU A 54 -31.14 3.67 -13.91
N LEU A 55 -32.37 4.15 -13.96
CA LEU A 55 -33.02 4.88 -12.87
C LEU A 55 -33.15 4.02 -11.60
N GLY A 56 -33.49 2.73 -11.76
CA GLY A 56 -33.52 1.75 -10.67
C GLY A 56 -32.13 1.56 -10.04
N GLY A 57 -31.08 1.46 -10.85
CA GLY A 57 -29.69 1.36 -10.38
C GLY A 57 -29.27 2.56 -9.51
N PHE A 58 -29.64 3.79 -9.92
CA PHE A 58 -29.40 4.99 -9.10
C PHE A 58 -30.19 4.96 -7.78
N ARG A 59 -31.45 4.53 -7.80
CA ARG A 59 -32.26 4.36 -6.58
C ARG A 59 -31.67 3.31 -5.64
N THR A 60 -31.15 2.20 -6.18
CA THR A 60 -30.44 1.18 -5.40
C THR A 60 -29.16 1.75 -4.80
N ALA A 61 -28.38 2.53 -5.56
CA ALA A 61 -27.20 3.21 -5.06
C ALA A 61 -27.55 4.19 -3.93
N GLU A 62 -28.60 5.01 -4.10
CA GLU A 62 -29.10 5.92 -3.07
C GLU A 62 -29.54 5.16 -1.82
N THR A 63 -30.26 4.05 -1.98
CA THR A 63 -30.69 3.19 -0.88
C THR A 63 -29.51 2.64 -0.10
N ILE A 64 -28.45 2.21 -0.80
CA ILE A 64 -27.20 1.76 -0.19
C ILE A 64 -26.55 2.89 0.61
N VAL A 65 -26.43 4.08 0.02
CA VAL A 65 -25.80 5.23 0.68
C VAL A 65 -26.60 5.66 1.92
N ARG A 66 -27.93 5.64 1.86
CA ARG A 66 -28.80 5.95 3.01
C ARG A 66 -28.70 4.90 4.13
N LYS A 67 -28.62 3.61 3.80
CA LYS A 67 -28.61 2.52 4.79
C LYS A 67 -27.22 2.21 5.36
N GLU A 68 -26.18 2.25 4.54
CA GLU A 68 -24.82 1.80 4.88
C GLU A 68 -23.78 2.94 4.84
N GLY A 69 -24.17 4.15 4.41
CA GLY A 69 -23.26 5.26 4.17
C GLY A 69 -22.59 5.20 2.79
N PHE A 70 -21.92 6.30 2.40
CA PHE A 70 -21.25 6.44 1.10
C PHE A 70 -20.22 5.32 0.83
N LEU A 71 -19.42 4.97 1.83
CA LEU A 71 -18.43 3.89 1.74
C LEU A 71 -19.07 2.50 1.63
N GLY A 72 -20.37 2.38 1.90
CA GLY A 72 -21.13 1.17 1.66
C GLY A 72 -20.94 0.70 0.22
N LEU A 73 -20.95 1.58 -0.79
CA LEU A 73 -20.82 1.18 -2.20
C LEU A 73 -19.56 0.34 -2.51
N TRP A 74 -18.50 0.45 -1.71
CA TRP A 74 -17.24 -0.32 -1.83
C TRP A 74 -17.13 -1.50 -0.86
N ARG A 75 -18.21 -1.90 -0.19
CA ARG A 75 -18.20 -3.02 0.74
C ARG A 75 -17.77 -4.31 0.03
N GLY A 76 -16.71 -4.94 0.53
CA GLY A 76 -16.11 -6.14 -0.08
C GLY A 76 -15.08 -5.88 -1.18
N HIS A 77 -14.77 -4.61 -1.49
CA HIS A 77 -13.81 -4.26 -2.54
C HIS A 77 -12.36 -4.68 -2.24
N GLY A 78 -11.93 -4.60 -0.97
CA GLY A 78 -10.58 -5.07 -0.58
C GLY A 78 -10.34 -6.55 -0.89
N ALA A 79 -11.39 -7.37 -0.77
CA ALA A 79 -11.39 -8.79 -1.12
C ALA A 79 -11.36 -9.02 -2.65
N GLU A 80 -11.90 -8.11 -3.45
CA GLU A 80 -11.73 -8.12 -4.91
C GLU A 80 -10.29 -7.76 -5.29
N LEU A 81 -9.70 -6.74 -4.64
CA LEU A 81 -8.34 -6.27 -4.95
C LEU A 81 -7.27 -7.33 -4.65
N SER A 82 -7.40 -8.07 -3.55
CA SER A 82 -6.47 -9.16 -3.20
C SER A 82 -6.41 -10.27 -4.25
N ARG A 83 -7.43 -10.37 -5.10
CA ARG A 83 -7.59 -11.39 -6.15
C ARG A 83 -7.22 -10.84 -7.53
N ILE A 84 -7.67 -9.61 -7.84
CA ILE A 84 -7.48 -9.01 -9.17
C ILE A 84 -6.00 -8.75 -9.48
N LEU A 85 -5.22 -8.38 -8.47
CA LEU A 85 -3.81 -8.03 -8.65
C LEU A 85 -2.97 -9.26 -9.07
N PRO A 86 -3.00 -10.39 -8.32
CA PRO A 86 -2.36 -11.63 -8.78
C PRO A 86 -2.92 -12.14 -10.11
N TYR A 87 -4.25 -12.09 -10.28
CA TYR A 87 -4.90 -12.61 -11.49
C TYR A 87 -4.42 -11.88 -12.76
N SER A 88 -4.40 -10.55 -12.71
CA SER A 88 -4.00 -9.74 -13.86
C SER A 88 -2.52 -9.96 -14.18
N ALA A 89 -1.66 -10.05 -13.16
CA ALA A 89 -0.24 -10.27 -13.35
C ALA A 89 0.06 -11.61 -14.05
N ILE A 90 -0.56 -12.69 -13.56
CA ILE A 90 -0.37 -14.03 -14.13
C ILE A 90 -1.00 -14.12 -15.52
N SER A 91 -2.19 -13.53 -15.73
CA SER A 91 -2.85 -13.56 -17.03
C SER A 91 -2.03 -12.85 -18.12
N PHE A 92 -1.41 -11.71 -17.82
CA PHE A 92 -0.58 -11.01 -18.79
C PHE A 92 0.72 -11.78 -19.06
N TYR A 93 1.39 -12.28 -18.02
CA TYR A 93 2.60 -13.08 -18.16
C TYR A 93 2.36 -14.38 -18.95
N SER A 94 1.32 -15.13 -18.62
CA SER A 94 0.96 -16.34 -19.35
C SER A 94 0.58 -16.01 -20.79
N PHE A 95 -0.12 -14.90 -21.03
CA PHE A 95 -0.45 -14.48 -22.39
C PHE A 95 0.79 -14.23 -23.24
N THR A 96 1.78 -13.48 -22.74
CA THR A 96 3.03 -13.25 -23.48
C THR A 96 3.73 -14.58 -23.78
N GLN A 97 3.86 -15.46 -22.78
CA GLN A 97 4.51 -16.76 -22.99
C GLN A 97 3.78 -17.66 -24.00
N PHE A 98 2.45 -17.74 -23.96
CA PHE A 98 1.67 -18.46 -24.97
C PHE A 98 1.76 -17.81 -26.35
N ASN A 99 1.82 -16.48 -26.38
CA ASN A 99 1.88 -15.72 -27.62
C ASN A 99 3.24 -15.88 -28.31
N ASP A 100 4.34 -15.86 -27.55
CA ASP A 100 5.71 -16.07 -28.01
C ASP A 100 5.90 -17.50 -28.53
N PHE A 101 5.42 -18.50 -27.76
CA PHE A 101 5.45 -19.91 -28.17
C PHE A 101 4.71 -20.17 -29.49
N LEU A 102 3.59 -19.47 -29.72
CA LEU A 102 2.84 -19.60 -30.97
C LEU A 102 3.46 -18.80 -32.13
N GLU A 103 4.25 -17.74 -31.86
CA GLU A 103 5.01 -17.01 -32.90
C GLU A 103 6.13 -17.84 -33.47
N GLU A 104 6.79 -18.63 -32.63
CA GLU A 104 7.86 -19.54 -33.05
C GLU A 104 7.36 -20.62 -34.02
N GLN A 105 6.07 -20.95 -33.97
CA GLN A 105 5.47 -22.04 -34.75
C GLN A 105 4.71 -21.57 -36.00
N THR A 106 4.29 -20.30 -36.10
CA THR A 106 3.49 -19.82 -37.25
C THR A 106 3.62 -18.30 -37.45
N GLN A 107 4.01 -17.87 -38.66
CA GLN A 107 4.20 -16.44 -39.00
C GLN A 107 2.89 -15.64 -39.13
N ASP A 108 1.76 -16.26 -39.49
CA ASP A 108 0.47 -15.57 -39.61
C ASP A 108 -0.51 -16.05 -38.54
N LYS A 109 -0.82 -15.16 -37.58
CA LYS A 109 -1.74 -15.47 -36.49
C LYS A 109 -3.17 -15.27 -36.92
N GLY A 110 -3.80 -16.35 -37.36
CA GLY A 110 -5.25 -16.42 -37.46
C GLY A 110 -5.92 -16.15 -36.11
N TYR A 111 -7.15 -15.62 -36.15
CA TYR A 111 -7.96 -15.31 -34.96
C TYR A 111 -8.05 -16.47 -33.95
N HIS A 112 -8.04 -17.72 -34.43
CA HIS A 112 -8.10 -18.94 -33.62
C HIS A 112 -6.86 -19.15 -32.75
N LEU A 113 -5.65 -18.85 -33.24
CA LEU A 113 -4.41 -18.97 -32.44
C LEU A 113 -4.37 -17.93 -31.33
N ARG A 114 -4.80 -16.70 -31.62
CA ARG A 114 -4.95 -15.62 -30.61
C ARG A 114 -5.98 -15.97 -29.54
N PHE A 115 -7.07 -16.61 -29.95
CA PHE A 115 -8.08 -17.11 -29.02
C PHE A 115 -7.51 -18.18 -28.09
N ILE A 116 -6.75 -19.15 -28.62
CA ILE A 116 -6.13 -20.21 -27.82
C ILE A 116 -5.11 -19.62 -26.83
N ALA A 117 -4.28 -18.68 -27.26
CA ALA A 117 -3.33 -17.98 -26.37
C ALA A 117 -4.06 -17.25 -25.22
N GLY A 118 -5.11 -16.49 -25.55
CA GLY A 118 -5.94 -15.79 -24.58
C GLY A 118 -6.67 -16.73 -23.62
N ALA A 119 -7.23 -17.82 -24.14
CA ALA A 119 -7.91 -18.85 -23.37
C ALA A 119 -6.94 -19.57 -22.41
N GLY A 120 -5.76 -19.97 -22.90
CA GLY A 120 -4.71 -20.59 -22.11
C GLY A 120 -4.21 -19.68 -20.99
N ALA A 121 -3.97 -18.40 -21.30
CA ALA A 121 -3.57 -17.41 -20.31
C ALA A 121 -4.64 -17.20 -19.23
N GLY A 122 -5.90 -17.06 -19.65
CA GLY A 122 -7.03 -16.92 -18.74
C GLY A 122 -7.21 -18.15 -17.83
N ALA A 123 -7.02 -19.35 -18.37
CA ALA A 123 -7.08 -20.61 -17.61
C ALA A 123 -5.92 -20.73 -16.61
N ALA A 124 -4.68 -20.45 -17.03
CA ALA A 124 -3.50 -20.48 -16.16
C ALA A 124 -3.65 -19.51 -14.98
N ALA A 125 -4.04 -18.26 -15.26
CA ALA A 125 -4.30 -17.27 -14.22
C ALA A 125 -5.41 -17.71 -13.25
N THR A 126 -6.49 -18.27 -13.78
CA THR A 126 -7.62 -18.76 -12.98
C THR A 126 -7.21 -19.92 -12.08
N LEU A 127 -6.46 -20.89 -12.60
CA LEU A 127 -5.95 -22.04 -11.84
C LEU A 127 -5.06 -21.56 -10.69
N SER A 128 -4.13 -20.65 -10.96
CA SER A 128 -3.22 -20.12 -9.95
C SER A 128 -3.92 -19.29 -8.87
N THR A 129 -4.97 -18.53 -9.22
CA THR A 129 -5.67 -17.67 -8.26
C THR A 129 -6.95 -18.26 -7.69
N TYR A 130 -7.34 -19.47 -8.09
CA TYR A 130 -8.62 -20.07 -7.70
C TYR A 130 -8.82 -20.18 -6.18
N PRO A 131 -7.81 -20.52 -5.35
CA PRO A 131 -7.96 -20.53 -3.90
C PRO A 131 -8.40 -19.16 -3.32
N LEU A 132 -7.93 -18.06 -3.93
CA LEU A 132 -8.33 -16.70 -3.54
C LEU A 132 -9.76 -16.39 -3.98
N ASP A 133 -10.17 -16.85 -5.17
CA ASP A 133 -11.56 -16.76 -5.66
C ASP A 133 -12.52 -17.49 -4.70
N LEU A 134 -12.18 -18.70 -4.26
CA LEU A 134 -12.98 -19.51 -3.35
C LEU A 134 -13.10 -18.88 -1.96
N LEU A 135 -11.96 -18.50 -1.36
CA LEU A 135 -11.93 -17.89 -0.03
C LEU A 135 -12.75 -16.61 0.04
N ARG A 136 -12.64 -15.76 -1.00
CA ARG A 136 -13.46 -14.56 -1.12
C ARG A 136 -14.96 -14.89 -1.16
N ALA A 137 -15.35 -15.88 -1.96
CA ALA A 137 -16.75 -16.25 -2.11
C ALA A 137 -17.35 -16.73 -0.77
N ARG A 138 -16.62 -17.54 0.00
CA ARG A 138 -17.07 -18.02 1.33
C ARG A 138 -17.10 -16.90 2.38
N LEU A 139 -16.11 -16.00 2.36
CA LEU A 139 -16.10 -14.82 3.24
C LEU A 139 -17.27 -13.85 2.96
N ALA A 140 -17.67 -13.71 1.70
CA ALA A 140 -18.79 -12.85 1.33
C ALA A 140 -20.13 -13.32 1.94
N VAL A 141 -20.26 -14.62 2.22
CA VAL A 141 -21.42 -15.23 2.88
C VAL A 141 -21.26 -15.27 4.41
N GLN A 142 -20.23 -14.60 4.95
CA GLN A 142 -19.92 -14.56 6.38
C GLN A 142 -19.64 -15.93 7.01
N ALA A 143 -19.28 -16.95 6.20
CA ALA A 143 -18.90 -18.26 6.71
C ALA A 143 -17.65 -18.21 7.62
N TYR A 144 -16.81 -17.18 7.44
CA TYR A 144 -15.58 -17.00 8.22
C TYR A 144 -15.32 -15.54 8.63
N PRO A 145 -14.69 -15.30 9.79
CA PRO A 145 -14.33 -13.95 10.23
C PRO A 145 -13.12 -13.35 9.50
N ASN A 146 -12.23 -14.17 8.93
CA ASN A 146 -11.06 -13.71 8.16
C ASN A 146 -10.54 -14.78 7.17
N TYR A 147 -9.68 -14.36 6.23
CA TYR A 147 -9.08 -15.24 5.21
C TYR A 147 -8.29 -16.41 5.79
N PHE A 148 -7.53 -16.18 6.87
CA PHE A 148 -6.69 -17.20 7.50
C PHE A 148 -7.50 -18.28 8.20
N SER A 149 -8.60 -17.90 8.89
CA SER A 149 -9.51 -18.86 9.50
C SER A 149 -10.21 -19.69 8.43
N GLY A 150 -10.66 -19.07 7.33
CA GLY A 150 -11.27 -19.79 6.22
C GLY A 150 -10.29 -20.76 5.55
N LEU A 151 -9.06 -20.33 5.28
CA LEU A 151 -8.04 -21.20 4.68
C LEU A 151 -7.69 -22.38 5.60
N LYS A 152 -7.48 -22.12 6.90
CA LYS A 152 -7.18 -23.17 7.88
C LYS A 152 -8.33 -24.16 8.03
N ASP A 153 -9.56 -23.68 8.01
CA ASP A 153 -10.75 -24.53 8.14
C ASP A 153 -10.92 -25.41 6.91
N ILE A 154 -10.91 -24.84 5.69
CA ILE A 154 -11.01 -25.59 4.43
C ILE A 154 -9.91 -26.64 4.32
N LEU A 155 -8.67 -26.30 4.66
CA LEU A 155 -7.56 -27.25 4.62
C LEU A 155 -7.73 -28.40 5.63
N LYS A 156 -8.42 -28.16 6.75
CA LYS A 156 -8.69 -29.18 7.76
C LYS A 156 -9.91 -30.05 7.44
N THR A 157 -10.96 -29.46 6.86
CA THR A 157 -12.26 -30.12 6.64
C THR A 157 -12.36 -30.77 5.25
N GLU A 158 -11.86 -30.09 4.22
CA GLU A 158 -11.98 -30.50 2.80
C GLU A 158 -10.62 -30.84 2.16
N GLY A 159 -9.51 -30.56 2.85
CA GLY A 159 -8.16 -30.78 2.36
C GLY A 159 -7.76 -29.85 1.21
N MET A 160 -6.65 -30.18 0.52
CA MET A 160 -6.14 -29.40 -0.60
C MET A 160 -7.09 -29.39 -1.81
N ALA A 161 -7.85 -30.47 -2.00
CA ALA A 161 -8.85 -30.57 -3.07
C ALA A 161 -10.04 -29.61 -2.86
N GLY A 162 -10.41 -29.34 -1.60
CA GLY A 162 -11.44 -28.37 -1.24
C GLY A 162 -11.17 -26.97 -1.78
N LEU A 163 -9.89 -26.56 -1.86
CA LEU A 163 -9.48 -25.26 -2.41
C LEU A 163 -9.84 -25.09 -3.89
N PHE A 164 -10.07 -26.18 -4.62
CA PHE A 164 -10.41 -26.20 -6.04
C PHE A 164 -11.86 -26.60 -6.34
N HIS A 165 -12.69 -26.73 -5.31
CA HIS A 165 -14.11 -27.05 -5.48
C HIS A 165 -14.85 -25.92 -6.21
N GLY A 166 -15.46 -26.21 -7.37
CA GLY A 166 -16.10 -25.21 -8.24
C GLY A 166 -15.21 -24.62 -9.35
N LEU A 167 -14.00 -25.15 -9.54
CA LEU A 167 -13.08 -24.72 -10.59
C LEU A 167 -13.67 -24.94 -11.99
N HIS A 168 -14.34 -26.06 -12.22
CA HIS A 168 -14.92 -26.41 -13.52
C HIS A 168 -15.91 -25.35 -14.08
N PRO A 169 -16.98 -24.95 -13.36
CA PRO A 169 -17.88 -23.89 -13.85
C PRO A 169 -17.19 -22.52 -13.94
N THR A 170 -16.09 -22.33 -13.21
CA THR A 170 -15.29 -21.11 -13.26
C THR A 170 -14.46 -21.01 -14.53
N LEU A 171 -13.75 -22.09 -14.90
CA LEU A 171 -12.99 -22.17 -16.16
C LEU A 171 -13.89 -22.06 -17.38
N LEU A 172 -15.08 -22.67 -17.31
CA LEU A 172 -16.04 -22.66 -18.42
C LEU A 172 -16.59 -21.25 -18.74
N GLY A 173 -16.65 -20.36 -17.75
CA GLY A 173 -16.92 -18.94 -17.99
C GLY A 173 -15.68 -18.14 -18.42
N MET A 174 -14.51 -18.48 -17.88
CA MET A 174 -13.30 -17.68 -18.09
C MET A 174 -12.62 -17.93 -19.44
N ILE A 175 -12.61 -19.17 -19.93
CA ILE A 175 -11.97 -19.55 -21.19
C ILE A 175 -12.59 -18.80 -22.38
N PRO A 176 -13.92 -18.80 -22.59
CA PRO A 176 -14.54 -18.05 -23.69
C PRO A 176 -14.32 -16.53 -23.54
N TYR A 177 -14.40 -16.02 -22.31
CA TYR A 177 -14.21 -14.60 -22.04
C TYR A 177 -12.79 -14.14 -22.39
N ALA A 178 -11.76 -14.82 -21.86
CA ALA A 178 -10.38 -14.45 -22.07
C ALA A 178 -9.97 -14.64 -23.54
N GLY A 179 -10.34 -15.78 -24.14
CA GLY A 179 -10.07 -16.06 -25.55
C GLY A 179 -10.68 -15.01 -26.47
N LEU A 180 -11.98 -14.69 -26.34
CA LEU A 180 -12.62 -13.66 -27.17
C LEU A 180 -12.02 -12.27 -26.94
N SER A 181 -11.71 -11.92 -25.69
CA SER A 181 -11.17 -10.60 -25.35
C SER A 181 -9.79 -10.38 -25.99
N PHE A 182 -8.87 -11.32 -25.81
CA PHE A 182 -7.52 -11.21 -26.38
C PHE A 182 -7.54 -11.35 -27.90
N ALA A 183 -8.32 -12.28 -28.47
CA ALA A 183 -8.42 -12.47 -29.92
C ALA A 183 -8.98 -11.23 -30.62
N THR A 184 -10.07 -10.65 -30.09
CA THR A 184 -10.68 -9.45 -30.67
C THR A 184 -9.76 -8.24 -30.53
N PHE A 185 -9.13 -8.07 -29.37
CA PHE A 185 -8.20 -6.96 -29.13
C PHE A 185 -6.99 -7.02 -30.06
N ASP A 186 -6.35 -8.19 -30.17
CA ASP A 186 -5.12 -8.34 -30.94
C ASP A 186 -5.38 -8.34 -32.47
N THR A 187 -6.52 -8.86 -32.90
CA THR A 187 -6.96 -8.75 -34.31
C THR A 187 -7.26 -7.30 -34.69
N ALA A 188 -7.99 -6.58 -33.84
CA ALA A 188 -8.27 -5.17 -34.10
C ALA A 188 -7.00 -4.31 -34.04
N LYS A 189 -6.05 -4.61 -33.13
CA LYS A 189 -4.73 -3.98 -33.09
C LYS A 189 -3.94 -4.23 -34.37
N SER A 190 -4.00 -5.45 -34.92
CA SER A 190 -3.32 -5.79 -36.18
C SER A 190 -3.88 -5.04 -37.38
N HIS A 191 -5.21 -4.93 -37.49
CA HIS A 191 -5.85 -4.10 -38.52
C HIS A 191 -5.49 -2.62 -38.39
N LEU A 192 -5.42 -2.09 -37.15
CA LEU A 192 -5.01 -0.70 -36.92
C LEU A 192 -3.56 -0.46 -37.29
N ARG A 193 -2.65 -1.41 -37.04
CA ARG A 193 -1.25 -1.33 -37.50
C ARG A 193 -1.15 -1.27 -39.02
N ASN A 194 -2.00 -2.01 -39.74
CA ASN A 194 -2.04 -1.95 -41.21
C ASN A 194 -2.54 -0.59 -41.73
N ILE A 195 -3.40 0.11 -40.98
CA ILE A 195 -3.97 1.42 -41.37
C ILE A 195 -3.02 2.58 -41.03
N TYR A 196 -2.42 2.57 -39.84
CA TYR A 196 -1.52 3.64 -39.36
C TYR A 196 -0.05 3.43 -39.77
N GLY A 197 0.31 2.25 -40.28
CA GLY A 197 1.68 1.84 -40.57
C GLY A 197 2.36 1.19 -39.35
N SER A 198 3.21 0.19 -39.59
CA SER A 198 3.85 -0.62 -38.53
C SER A 198 4.69 0.20 -37.54
N ASP A 199 5.24 1.35 -37.98
CA ASP A 199 6.18 2.17 -37.21
C ASP A 199 5.53 3.34 -36.46
N GLN A 200 4.23 3.62 -36.68
CA GLN A 200 3.54 4.70 -35.94
C GLN A 200 2.81 4.16 -34.71
N GLU A 201 2.97 4.84 -33.57
CA GLU A 201 2.22 4.53 -32.37
C GLU A 201 0.73 4.81 -32.55
N ILE A 202 -0.10 3.77 -32.37
CA ILE A 202 -1.56 3.92 -32.40
C ILE A 202 -1.97 4.87 -31.26
N PRO A 203 -2.69 5.98 -31.56
CA PRO A 203 -3.10 6.94 -30.55
C PRO A 203 -3.87 6.27 -29.40
N THR A 204 -3.61 6.70 -28.15
CA THR A 204 -4.21 6.12 -26.94
C THR A 204 -5.74 6.04 -27.03
N HIS A 205 -6.41 7.07 -27.56
CA HIS A 205 -7.88 7.08 -27.68
C HIS A 205 -8.41 6.00 -28.64
N VAL A 206 -7.70 5.71 -29.74
CA VAL A 206 -8.04 4.64 -30.67
C VAL A 206 -7.85 3.27 -30.01
N ARG A 207 -6.71 3.06 -29.34
CA ARG A 207 -6.43 1.83 -28.59
C ARG A 207 -7.46 1.56 -27.49
N LEU A 208 -7.93 2.62 -26.84
CA LEU A 208 -8.94 2.59 -25.77
C LEU A 208 -10.32 2.24 -26.35
N ALA A 209 -10.70 2.81 -27.49
CA ALA A 209 -11.91 2.44 -28.23
C ALA A 209 -11.88 0.96 -28.66
N THR A 210 -10.74 0.49 -29.20
CA THR A 210 -10.54 -0.90 -29.60
C THR A 210 -10.61 -1.87 -28.42
N GLY A 211 -10.00 -1.53 -27.29
CA GLY A 211 -10.14 -2.29 -26.05
C GLY A 211 -11.57 -2.33 -25.52
N GLY A 212 -12.32 -1.22 -25.67
CA GLY A 212 -13.72 -1.13 -25.29
C GLY A 212 -14.60 -2.05 -26.12
N VAL A 213 -14.43 -2.01 -27.45
CA VAL A 213 -15.13 -2.88 -28.41
C VAL A 213 -14.78 -4.36 -28.16
N ALA A 214 -13.50 -4.70 -28.01
CA ALA A 214 -13.06 -6.05 -27.70
C ALA A 214 -13.68 -6.58 -26.39
N GLY A 215 -13.75 -5.72 -25.35
CA GLY A 215 -14.41 -6.05 -24.10
C GLY A 215 -15.91 -6.31 -24.25
N ILE A 216 -16.62 -5.51 -25.07
CA ILE A 216 -18.05 -5.69 -25.35
C ILE A 216 -18.31 -7.00 -26.10
N VAL A 217 -17.51 -7.30 -27.13
CA VAL A 217 -17.62 -8.54 -27.91
C VAL A 217 -17.37 -9.77 -27.02
N ALA A 218 -16.31 -9.75 -26.22
CA ALA A 218 -15.98 -10.83 -25.30
C ALA A 218 -17.04 -11.04 -24.22
N GLN A 219 -17.53 -9.95 -23.62
CA GLN A 219 -18.59 -10.02 -22.63
C GLN A 219 -19.88 -10.57 -23.22
N THR A 220 -20.19 -10.23 -24.48
CA THR A 220 -21.38 -10.70 -25.18
C THR A 220 -21.32 -12.20 -25.43
N GLY A 221 -20.21 -12.70 -25.98
CA GLY A 221 -20.05 -14.13 -26.24
C GLY A 221 -19.95 -14.98 -24.96
N ALA A 222 -19.34 -14.45 -23.89
CA ALA A 222 -19.17 -15.19 -22.64
C ALA A 222 -20.32 -15.01 -21.63
N TYR A 223 -21.29 -14.13 -21.91
CA TYR A 223 -22.35 -13.79 -20.94
C TYR A 223 -23.18 -14.99 -20.47
N PRO A 224 -23.65 -15.90 -21.37
CA PRO A 224 -24.44 -17.05 -20.95
C PRO A 224 -23.71 -17.95 -19.95
N PHE A 225 -22.41 -18.19 -20.18
CA PHE A 225 -21.57 -18.99 -19.30
C PHE A 225 -21.34 -18.31 -17.95
N ASN A 226 -21.20 -16.98 -17.93
CA ASN A 226 -21.09 -16.22 -16.69
C ASN A 226 -22.36 -16.28 -15.84
N VAL A 227 -23.54 -16.25 -16.47
CA VAL A 227 -24.83 -16.40 -15.76
C VAL A 227 -24.97 -17.80 -15.17
N ILE A 228 -24.65 -18.85 -15.94
CA ILE A 228 -24.69 -20.24 -15.47
C ILE A 228 -23.73 -20.42 -14.28
N ARG A 229 -22.47 -19.99 -14.42
CA ARG A 229 -21.48 -20.02 -13.34
C ARG A 229 -22.02 -19.36 -12.08
N ARG A 230 -22.57 -18.14 -12.20
CA ARG A 230 -23.07 -17.37 -11.06
C ARG A 230 -24.25 -18.06 -10.37
N ARG A 231 -25.19 -18.62 -11.12
CA ARG A 231 -26.34 -19.34 -10.56
C ARG A 231 -25.94 -20.63 -9.87
N MET A 232 -25.02 -21.39 -10.45
CA MET A 232 -24.47 -22.59 -9.82
C MET A 232 -23.71 -22.26 -8.52
N GLN A 233 -22.92 -21.18 -8.51
CA GLN A 233 -22.22 -20.71 -7.31
C GLN A 233 -23.19 -20.26 -6.20
N VAL A 234 -24.25 -19.52 -6.55
CA VAL A 234 -25.27 -19.09 -5.57
C VAL A 234 -26.05 -20.29 -5.02
N GLN A 235 -26.40 -21.27 -5.86
CA GLN A 235 -27.04 -22.50 -5.40
C GLN A 235 -26.18 -23.27 -4.39
N ALA A 236 -24.88 -23.40 -4.65
CA ALA A 236 -23.95 -24.06 -3.73
C ALA A 236 -23.87 -23.36 -2.36
N LEU A 237 -23.92 -22.02 -2.35
CA LEU A 237 -23.94 -21.23 -1.12
C LEU A 237 -25.25 -21.40 -0.35
N GLN A 238 -26.39 -21.51 -1.03
CA GLN A 238 -27.69 -21.79 -0.40
C GLN A 238 -27.71 -23.18 0.23
N HIS A 239 -27.22 -24.19 -0.47
CA HIS A 239 -27.15 -25.56 0.08
C HIS A 239 -26.24 -25.64 1.31
N ALA A 240 -25.11 -24.92 1.32
CA ALA A 240 -24.24 -24.87 2.49
C ALA A 240 -24.93 -24.22 3.70
N ALA A 241 -25.73 -23.17 3.50
CA ALA A 241 -26.48 -22.52 4.56
C ALA A 241 -27.67 -23.38 5.06
N ASP A 242 -28.33 -24.12 4.17
CA ASP A 242 -29.49 -24.95 4.51
C ASP A 242 -29.08 -26.23 5.29
N VAL A 243 -27.90 -26.80 5.00
CA VAL A 243 -27.33 -27.95 5.73
C VAL A 243 -27.09 -27.63 7.21
N ASP A 244 -26.65 -26.40 7.53
CA ASP A 244 -26.50 -25.93 8.90
C ASP A 244 -27.84 -25.73 9.64
N SER A 245 -28.97 -25.70 8.91
CA SER A 245 -30.31 -25.41 9.46
C SER A 245 -31.22 -26.64 9.63
N HIS A 246 -30.70 -27.86 9.45
CA HIS A 246 -31.47 -29.13 9.51
C HIS A 246 -32.71 -29.21 8.60
N SER A 247 -32.83 -28.32 7.61
CA SER A 247 -33.90 -28.38 6.60
C SER A 247 -33.41 -29.13 5.37
N MET A 248 -33.70 -30.44 5.30
CA MET A 248 -33.44 -31.24 4.10
C MET A 248 -34.49 -30.93 3.03
N SER A 249 -34.22 -29.94 2.17
CA SER A 249 -34.99 -29.74 0.95
C SER A 249 -34.10 -29.75 -0.30
N GLY A 250 -34.30 -30.78 -1.14
CA GLY A 250 -34.02 -30.77 -2.57
C GLY A 250 -32.56 -30.96 -3.03
N PHE A 251 -32.35 -31.95 -3.91
CA PHE A 251 -31.17 -31.98 -4.78
C PHE A 251 -31.12 -30.69 -5.63
N GLY A 252 -29.99 -29.99 -5.62
CA GLY A 252 -29.82 -28.71 -6.28
C GLY A 252 -30.28 -28.67 -7.75
N LYS A 253 -31.03 -27.62 -8.09
CA LYS A 253 -31.68 -27.36 -9.40
C LYS A 253 -30.73 -27.49 -10.60
N TYR A 254 -29.44 -27.19 -10.43
CA TYR A 254 -28.42 -27.23 -11.48
C TYR A 254 -27.33 -28.26 -11.16
N ARG A 255 -27.39 -29.44 -11.80
CA ARG A 255 -26.38 -30.53 -11.64
C ARG A 255 -25.22 -30.45 -12.62
N SER A 256 -25.47 -29.95 -13.83
CA SER A 256 -24.46 -29.79 -14.88
C SER A 256 -24.63 -28.44 -15.57
N VAL A 257 -23.56 -27.94 -16.19
CA VAL A 257 -23.56 -26.68 -16.92
C VAL A 257 -24.58 -26.73 -18.07
N PHE A 258 -24.57 -27.80 -18.86
CA PHE A 258 -25.50 -27.96 -19.99
C PHE A 258 -26.95 -28.15 -19.52
N GLY A 259 -27.16 -28.84 -18.39
CA GLY A 259 -28.48 -28.92 -17.76
C GLY A 259 -28.97 -27.56 -17.24
N ALA A 260 -28.06 -26.75 -16.68
CA ALA A 260 -28.37 -25.40 -16.25
C ALA A 260 -28.70 -24.47 -17.43
N LEU A 261 -27.92 -24.52 -18.51
CA LEU A 261 -28.17 -23.79 -19.75
C LEU A 261 -29.57 -24.12 -20.29
N ALA A 262 -29.87 -25.42 -20.45
CA ALA A 262 -31.16 -25.89 -20.97
C ALA A 262 -32.33 -25.50 -20.05
N SER A 263 -32.15 -25.63 -18.73
CA SER A 263 -33.18 -25.26 -17.75
C SER A 263 -33.45 -23.76 -17.75
N ILE A 264 -32.42 -22.92 -17.74
CA ILE A 264 -32.56 -21.45 -17.77
C ILE A 264 -33.20 -21.01 -19.09
N TYR A 265 -32.74 -21.56 -20.21
CA TYR A 265 -33.31 -21.24 -21.52
C TYR A 265 -34.80 -21.60 -21.61
N LYS A 266 -35.20 -22.79 -21.13
CA LYS A 266 -36.61 -23.24 -21.14
C LYS A 266 -37.50 -22.49 -20.16
N THR A 267 -36.99 -22.08 -19.01
CA THR A 267 -37.81 -21.47 -17.93
C THR A 267 -37.87 -19.94 -17.99
N GLU A 268 -36.79 -19.29 -18.41
CA GLU A 268 -36.64 -17.84 -18.36
C GLU A 268 -36.31 -17.21 -19.73
N GLY A 269 -36.05 -18.02 -20.76
CA GLY A 269 -35.74 -17.56 -22.11
C GLY A 269 -34.37 -16.91 -22.26
N LEU A 270 -34.12 -16.37 -23.45
CA LEU A 270 -32.81 -15.82 -23.84
C LEU A 270 -32.51 -14.48 -23.16
N GLN A 271 -33.40 -13.49 -23.27
CA GLN A 271 -33.19 -12.15 -22.73
C GLN A 271 -33.33 -12.10 -21.19
N ASN A 272 -34.38 -12.74 -20.66
CA ASN A 272 -34.69 -12.68 -19.22
C ASN A 272 -33.94 -13.73 -18.39
N GLY A 273 -33.41 -14.79 -19.02
CA GLY A 273 -32.57 -15.80 -18.39
C GLY A 273 -31.08 -15.57 -18.67
N LEU A 274 -30.61 -15.94 -19.86
CA LEU A 274 -29.19 -16.01 -20.19
C LEU A 274 -28.51 -14.65 -20.33
N PHE A 275 -29.23 -13.60 -20.74
CA PHE A 275 -28.71 -12.25 -20.91
C PHE A 275 -29.22 -11.22 -19.88
N LYS A 276 -29.76 -11.68 -18.75
CA LYS A 276 -30.25 -10.80 -17.67
C LYS A 276 -29.13 -9.92 -17.12
N GLY A 277 -29.28 -8.60 -17.17
CA GLY A 277 -28.32 -7.61 -16.64
C GLY A 277 -27.14 -7.27 -17.58
N MET A 278 -27.22 -7.64 -18.85
CA MET A 278 -26.18 -7.39 -19.85
C MET A 278 -25.95 -5.89 -20.12
N THR A 279 -27.01 -5.07 -20.09
CA THR A 279 -26.93 -3.61 -20.33
C THR A 279 -25.98 -2.90 -19.36
N LEU A 280 -26.01 -3.28 -18.07
CA LEU A 280 -25.07 -2.75 -17.06
C LEU A 280 -23.61 -3.17 -17.35
N THR A 281 -23.44 -4.31 -18.00
CA THR A 281 -22.12 -4.85 -18.38
C THR A 281 -21.54 -4.07 -19.56
N TRP A 282 -22.38 -3.71 -20.55
CA TRP A 282 -22.00 -2.82 -21.65
C TRP A 282 -21.68 -1.39 -21.20
N VAL A 283 -22.38 -0.84 -20.19
CA VAL A 283 -22.03 0.48 -19.63
C VAL A 283 -20.71 0.40 -18.87
N LYS A 284 -20.50 -0.66 -18.09
CA LYS A 284 -19.31 -0.84 -17.28
C LYS A 284 -18.04 -1.05 -18.13
N GLY A 285 -18.12 -1.83 -19.20
CA GLY A 285 -16.98 -2.24 -20.02
C GLY A 285 -16.08 -1.06 -20.46
N PRO A 286 -16.62 -0.07 -21.20
CA PRO A 286 -15.87 1.10 -21.65
C PRO A 286 -15.27 1.93 -20.49
N ILE A 287 -15.99 2.06 -19.36
CA ILE A 287 -15.48 2.77 -18.18
C ILE A 287 -14.27 2.03 -17.59
N VAL A 288 -14.36 0.71 -17.44
CA VAL A 288 -13.25 -0.13 -16.94
C VAL A 288 -12.04 -0.01 -17.86
N THR A 289 -12.24 -0.16 -19.16
CA THR A 289 -11.17 -0.06 -20.14
C THR A 289 -10.55 1.34 -20.14
N GLY A 290 -11.36 2.40 -20.17
CA GLY A 290 -10.87 3.77 -20.18
C GLY A 290 -10.07 4.16 -18.94
N VAL A 291 -10.56 3.81 -17.76
CA VAL A 291 -9.83 4.05 -16.51
C VAL A 291 -8.57 3.19 -16.43
N ALA A 292 -8.63 1.93 -16.86
CA ALA A 292 -7.46 1.04 -16.85
C ALA A 292 -6.37 1.55 -17.79
N PHE A 293 -6.70 1.95 -19.02
CA PHE A 293 -5.72 2.49 -19.96
C PHE A 293 -5.20 3.86 -19.53
N CYS A 294 -6.04 4.77 -19.05
CA CYS A 294 -5.59 6.05 -18.52
C CYS A 294 -4.66 5.86 -17.31
N ALA A 295 -5.02 4.96 -16.39
CA ALA A 295 -4.17 4.64 -15.25
C ALA A 295 -2.87 3.96 -15.71
N ASN A 296 -2.93 3.04 -16.68
CA ASN A 296 -1.76 2.35 -17.20
C ASN A 296 -0.83 3.30 -17.95
N ASP A 297 -1.33 4.24 -18.73
CA ASP A 297 -0.54 5.25 -19.43
C ASP A 297 0.07 6.25 -18.44
N ILE A 298 -0.68 6.70 -17.41
CA ILE A 298 -0.10 7.53 -16.34
C ILE A 298 0.97 6.74 -15.57
N LEU A 299 0.70 5.48 -15.22
CA LEU A 299 1.65 4.62 -14.51
C LEU A 299 2.87 4.32 -15.37
N ARG A 300 2.70 4.05 -16.67
CA ARG A 300 3.80 3.84 -17.61
C ARG A 300 4.58 5.13 -17.74
N LEU A 301 3.98 6.26 -18.09
CA LEU A 301 4.68 7.56 -18.15
C LEU A 301 5.45 7.84 -16.86
N ARG A 302 4.84 7.61 -15.68
CA ARG A 302 5.53 7.78 -14.40
C ARG A 302 6.60 6.73 -14.14
N LEU A 303 6.42 5.48 -14.56
CA LEU A 303 7.40 4.40 -14.44
C LEU A 303 8.51 4.52 -15.47
N THR A 304 8.27 5.10 -16.64
CA THR A 304 9.25 5.38 -17.69
C THR A 304 10.03 6.62 -17.33
N THR A 305 9.39 7.69 -16.83
CA THR A 305 10.10 8.80 -16.19
C THR A 305 10.89 8.29 -14.99
N PHE A 306 10.29 7.48 -14.11
CA PHE A 306 11.00 6.90 -12.99
C PHE A 306 12.09 5.91 -13.40
N SER A 307 11.95 5.19 -14.52
CA SER A 307 12.92 4.24 -15.10
C SER A 307 13.99 4.94 -15.91
N GLN A 308 13.72 6.12 -16.48
CA GLN A 308 14.70 6.99 -17.13
C GLN A 308 15.47 7.78 -16.08
N ASP A 309 14.81 8.17 -14.98
CA ASP A 309 15.45 8.65 -13.76
C ASP A 309 16.26 7.51 -13.13
N LEU A 310 15.72 6.28 -13.12
CA LEU A 310 16.42 5.09 -12.64
C LEU A 310 17.55 4.69 -13.57
N ALA A 311 17.43 4.82 -14.90
CA ALA A 311 18.44 4.48 -15.91
C ALA A 311 19.50 5.57 -16.04
N GLY A 312 19.15 6.85 -15.84
CA GLY A 312 20.12 7.91 -15.57
C GLY A 312 20.85 7.68 -14.24
N LEU A 313 20.18 7.06 -13.26
CA LEU A 313 20.83 6.50 -12.07
C LEU A 313 21.61 5.21 -12.39
N THR A 314 21.15 4.35 -13.30
CA THR A 314 21.76 3.04 -13.58
C THR A 314 23.00 3.19 -14.46
N ASP A 315 23.01 4.10 -15.43
CA ASP A 315 24.21 4.56 -16.15
C ASP A 315 25.18 5.27 -15.20
N LEU A 316 24.69 5.91 -14.13
CA LEU A 316 25.53 6.35 -13.00
C LEU A 316 26.15 5.17 -12.21
N PHE A 317 25.54 3.97 -12.28
CA PHE A 317 25.92 2.76 -11.51
C PHE A 317 26.63 1.66 -12.34
N THR A 318 26.43 1.58 -13.66
CA THR A 318 26.96 0.49 -14.54
C THR A 318 28.09 0.95 -15.44
N ASN A 319 28.09 2.21 -15.85
CA ASN A 319 29.19 2.82 -16.58
C ASN A 319 29.43 4.20 -15.97
N PRO A 320 30.11 4.27 -14.82
CA PRO A 320 30.42 5.56 -14.24
C PRO A 320 31.39 6.24 -15.22
N ALA A 321 30.87 7.09 -16.13
CA ALA A 321 31.51 8.39 -16.24
C ALA A 321 31.62 8.82 -14.79
N PRO A 322 32.84 9.02 -14.25
CA PRO A 322 33.04 9.12 -12.82
C PRO A 322 32.21 10.29 -12.32
N VAL A 323 30.98 10.01 -11.90
CA VAL A 323 30.24 10.86 -11.00
C VAL A 323 30.85 10.50 -9.68
N THR A 324 32.09 10.98 -9.57
CA THR A 324 32.86 11.03 -8.38
C THR A 324 31.91 11.70 -7.39
N TYR A 325 31.36 10.90 -6.48
CA TYR A 325 30.63 11.43 -5.34
C TYR A 325 31.50 12.42 -4.52
N SER A 326 32.80 12.54 -4.85
CA SER A 326 33.71 13.59 -4.41
C SER A 326 33.26 15.01 -4.78
N GLU A 327 32.35 15.19 -5.74
CA GLU A 327 31.87 16.52 -6.12
C GLU A 327 30.50 16.88 -5.52
N ARG A 328 30.04 16.15 -4.50
CA ARG A 328 28.96 16.69 -3.66
C ARG A 328 29.57 17.81 -2.81
N ARG A 329 29.57 19.03 -3.35
CA ARG A 329 29.86 20.28 -2.63
C ARG A 329 29.24 20.16 -1.24
N GLN A 330 30.04 20.26 -0.18
CA GLN A 330 29.54 20.18 1.20
C GLN A 330 28.41 21.21 1.32
N LEU A 331 27.16 20.72 1.36
CA LEU A 331 25.99 21.56 1.60
C LEU A 331 26.28 22.34 2.89
N SER A 332 25.98 23.64 2.89
CA SER A 332 26.10 24.42 4.12
C SER A 332 25.26 23.73 5.20
N ALA A 333 25.71 23.78 6.45
CA ALA A 333 24.96 23.24 7.59
C ALA A 333 23.49 23.75 7.61
N VAL A 334 23.27 24.97 7.10
CA VAL A 334 21.95 25.58 6.93
C VAL A 334 21.11 24.87 5.87
N GLU A 335 21.69 24.53 4.72
CA GLU A 335 20.97 23.85 3.62
C GLU A 335 20.61 22.42 4.01
N GLY A 336 21.51 21.71 4.70
CA GLY A 336 21.24 20.40 5.28
C GLY A 336 20.14 20.46 6.34
N LEU A 337 20.13 21.51 7.17
CA LEU A 337 19.09 21.73 8.18
C LEU A 337 17.73 22.01 7.54
N VAL A 338 17.67 22.85 6.51
CA VAL A 338 16.40 23.16 5.82
C VAL A 338 15.87 21.93 5.09
N ALA A 339 16.71 21.23 4.32
CA ALA A 339 16.32 20.01 3.62
C ALA A 339 15.84 18.90 4.58
N GLY A 340 16.61 18.64 5.63
CA GLY A 340 16.26 17.65 6.65
C GLY A 340 15.03 18.04 7.47
N GLY A 341 14.87 19.33 7.79
CA GLY A 341 13.72 19.86 8.51
C GLY A 341 12.41 19.75 7.71
N VAL A 342 12.42 20.15 6.44
CA VAL A 342 11.27 20.04 5.52
C VAL A 342 10.89 18.58 5.30
N ALA A 343 11.88 17.72 5.04
CA ALA A 343 11.68 16.29 4.89
C ALA A 343 11.08 15.64 6.14
N GLY A 344 11.62 15.97 7.32
CA GLY A 344 11.09 15.50 8.60
C GLY A 344 9.66 15.99 8.86
N ALA A 345 9.33 17.23 8.49
CA ALA A 345 8.00 17.82 8.65
C ALA A 345 6.95 17.11 7.78
N ILE A 346 7.28 16.83 6.51
CA ILE A 346 6.40 16.10 5.58
C ILE A 346 6.21 14.65 6.05
N ALA A 347 7.29 13.98 6.44
CA ALA A 347 7.23 12.63 6.99
C ALA A 347 6.35 12.55 8.26
N LYS A 348 6.54 13.47 9.21
CA LYS A 348 5.74 13.52 10.45
C LYS A 348 4.28 13.85 10.20
N THR A 349 3.99 14.74 9.27
CA THR A 349 2.61 15.07 8.87
C THR A 349 1.90 13.88 8.24
N THR A 350 2.62 13.07 7.47
CA THR A 350 2.06 11.86 6.85
C THR A 350 1.70 10.80 7.88
N ILE A 351 2.52 10.61 8.92
CA ILE A 351 2.27 9.61 9.97
C ILE A 351 1.43 10.12 11.15
N ALA A 352 1.09 11.41 11.18
CA ALA A 352 0.41 12.06 12.31
C ALA A 352 -0.91 11.39 12.75
N PRO A 353 -1.79 10.91 11.84
CA PRO A 353 -3.01 10.20 12.23
C PRO A 353 -2.73 8.95 13.08
N GLY A 354 -1.73 8.15 12.67
CA GLY A 354 -1.32 6.96 13.39
C GLY A 354 -0.67 7.28 14.74
N ASP A 355 0.11 8.37 14.80
CA ASP A 355 0.69 8.89 16.04
C ASP A 355 -0.40 9.29 17.05
N ARG A 356 -1.46 9.99 16.61
CA ARG A 356 -2.56 10.40 17.49
C ARG A 356 -3.27 9.19 18.10
N VAL A 357 -3.63 8.20 17.29
CA VAL A 357 -4.28 6.96 17.76
C VAL A 357 -3.37 6.21 18.72
N LYS A 358 -2.08 6.08 18.40
CA LYS A 358 -1.10 5.40 19.27
C LYS A 358 -1.03 6.05 20.65
N ILE A 359 -0.94 7.37 20.72
CA ILE A 359 -0.78 8.11 21.99
C ILE A 359 -1.98 7.84 22.92
N ILE A 360 -3.20 7.81 22.39
CA ILE A 360 -4.41 7.53 23.19
C ILE A 360 -4.29 6.17 23.90
N TYR A 361 -3.88 5.12 23.18
CA TYR A 361 -3.69 3.78 23.74
C TYR A 361 -2.50 3.66 24.70
N GLN A 362 -1.47 4.50 24.54
CA GLN A 362 -0.31 4.50 25.42
C GLN A 362 -0.56 5.24 26.73
N VAL A 363 -1.47 6.21 26.73
CA VAL A 363 -1.82 7.03 27.89
C VAL A 363 -2.90 6.37 28.74
N ASP A 364 -3.87 5.68 28.13
CA ASP A 364 -4.93 5.00 28.87
C ASP A 364 -4.51 3.56 29.28
N PRO A 365 -4.34 3.28 30.58
CA PRO A 365 -4.00 1.94 31.07
C PRO A 365 -5.11 0.91 30.80
N LYS A 366 -6.38 1.32 30.71
CA LYS A 366 -7.53 0.42 30.54
C LYS A 366 -7.73 -0.05 29.10
N MET A 367 -7.18 0.66 28.12
CA MET A 367 -7.38 0.32 26.70
C MET A 367 -6.40 -0.75 26.21
N THR A 368 -6.87 -1.82 25.58
CA THR A 368 -5.99 -2.82 24.94
C THR A 368 -5.78 -2.51 23.47
N PHE A 369 -4.51 -2.47 23.04
CA PHE A 369 -4.18 -2.15 21.65
C PHE A 369 -4.49 -3.34 20.73
N THR A 370 -5.30 -3.13 19.70
CA THR A 370 -5.55 -4.06 18.59
C THR A 370 -5.86 -3.22 17.35
N PHE A 371 -5.41 -3.64 16.15
CA PHE A 371 -5.65 -2.88 14.92
C PHE A 371 -7.14 -2.55 14.69
N ARG A 372 -8.04 -3.48 15.01
CA ARG A 372 -9.49 -3.25 14.94
C ARG A 372 -9.96 -2.13 15.89
N ASN A 373 -9.46 -2.10 17.12
CA ASN A 373 -9.84 -1.09 18.11
C ASN A 373 -9.18 0.26 17.79
N ALA A 374 -7.94 0.26 17.31
CA ALA A 374 -7.26 1.44 16.81
C ALA A 374 -8.01 2.08 15.64
N TRP A 375 -8.51 1.27 14.70
CA TRP A 375 -9.35 1.74 13.59
C TRP A 375 -10.68 2.33 14.07
N ARG A 376 -11.37 1.66 15.01
CA ARG A 376 -12.60 2.20 15.64
C ARG A 376 -12.35 3.54 16.33
N THR A 377 -11.27 3.65 17.08
CA THR A 377 -10.86 4.91 17.73
C THR A 377 -10.60 6.01 16.70
N ALA A 378 -9.95 5.68 15.57
CA ALA A 378 -9.76 6.63 14.47
C ALA A 378 -11.12 7.07 13.87
N GLN A 379 -12.05 6.15 13.68
CA GLN A 379 -13.41 6.45 13.21
C GLN A 379 -14.19 7.33 14.20
N GLU A 380 -14.06 7.06 15.51
CA GLU A 380 -14.66 7.88 16.57
C GLU A 380 -14.10 9.30 16.57
N ILE A 381 -12.78 9.47 16.43
CA ILE A 381 -12.15 10.78 16.29
C ILE A 381 -12.70 11.51 15.05
N VAL A 382 -12.80 10.83 13.91
CA VAL A 382 -13.35 11.45 12.69
C VAL A 382 -14.82 11.82 12.86
N ARG A 383 -15.59 11.02 13.60
CA ARG A 383 -17.01 11.28 13.87
C ARG A 383 -17.22 12.45 14.84
N GLN A 384 -16.34 12.63 15.82
CA GLN A 384 -16.45 13.67 16.86
C GLN A 384 -15.75 14.98 16.48
N ASP A 385 -14.50 14.91 16.01
CA ASP A 385 -13.63 16.07 15.72
C ASP A 385 -13.52 16.37 14.21
N GLY A 386 -14.14 15.55 13.35
CA GLY A 386 -13.93 15.60 11.89
C GLY A 386 -12.58 15.01 11.45
N VAL A 387 -12.34 14.99 10.13
CA VAL A 387 -11.09 14.43 9.55
C VAL A 387 -9.86 15.21 10.04
N ALA A 388 -9.97 16.53 10.18
CA ALA A 388 -8.92 17.39 10.74
C ALA A 388 -8.55 17.03 12.18
N GLY A 389 -9.45 16.36 12.91
CA GLY A 389 -9.18 15.76 14.20
C GLY A 389 -7.93 14.88 14.16
N LEU A 390 -7.76 14.00 13.17
CA LEU A 390 -6.61 13.09 13.15
C LEU A 390 -5.23 13.81 13.16
N TRP A 391 -5.16 15.07 12.72
CA TRP A 391 -3.95 15.90 12.70
C TRP A 391 -3.86 16.94 13.83
N ARG A 392 -4.78 16.91 14.80
CA ARG A 392 -4.77 17.84 15.93
C ARG A 392 -3.44 17.73 16.70
N GLY A 393 -2.73 18.85 16.80
CA GLY A 393 -1.40 18.90 17.44
C GLY A 393 -0.21 18.60 16.51
N ASN A 394 -0.43 18.38 15.21
CA ASN A 394 0.67 18.17 14.25
C ASN A 394 1.48 19.46 14.00
N CYS A 395 0.82 20.61 13.80
CA CYS A 395 1.52 21.90 13.63
C CYS A 395 2.39 22.24 14.85
N ALA A 396 1.91 21.91 16.04
CA ALA A 396 2.62 21.98 17.31
C ALA A 396 3.91 21.13 17.36
N MET A 397 3.98 20.06 16.57
CA MET A 397 5.15 19.18 16.50
C MET A 397 6.26 19.73 15.60
N MET A 398 5.95 20.63 14.67
CA MET A 398 6.91 21.07 13.63
C MET A 398 8.14 21.78 14.18
N PRO A 399 8.04 22.76 15.10
CA PRO A 399 9.23 23.44 15.65
C PRO A 399 10.25 22.46 16.26
N ARG A 400 9.75 21.44 16.97
CA ARG A 400 10.58 20.36 17.51
C ARG A 400 11.28 19.57 16.41
N VAL A 401 10.57 19.23 15.34
CA VAL A 401 11.12 18.41 14.24
C VAL A 401 12.26 19.13 13.54
N PHE A 402 12.07 20.41 13.20
CA PHE A 402 13.10 21.23 12.56
C PHE A 402 14.34 21.38 13.46
N VAL A 403 14.15 21.75 14.73
CA VAL A 403 15.26 21.96 15.68
C VAL A 403 15.99 20.63 15.98
N SER A 404 15.25 19.55 16.20
CA SER A 404 15.83 18.25 16.53
C SER A 404 16.58 17.63 15.35
N ALA A 405 16.06 17.74 14.12
CA ALA A 405 16.72 17.17 12.95
C ALA A 405 18.03 17.91 12.64
N GLY A 406 17.99 19.25 12.59
CA GLY A 406 19.15 20.07 12.29
C GLY A 406 20.30 19.87 13.28
N ILE A 407 19.99 19.88 14.59
CA ILE A 407 21.01 19.74 15.63
C ILE A 407 21.53 18.30 15.70
N SER A 408 20.69 17.29 15.50
CA SER A 408 21.14 15.90 15.57
C SER A 408 22.17 15.58 14.49
N TYR A 409 21.99 16.05 13.25
CA TYR A 409 22.96 15.83 12.18
C TYR A 409 24.24 16.64 12.41
N MET A 410 24.11 17.94 12.71
CA MET A 410 25.27 18.78 12.98
C MET A 410 26.12 18.29 14.16
N SER A 411 25.48 17.84 15.24
CA SER A 411 26.16 17.31 16.41
C SER A 411 26.76 15.92 16.18
N PHE A 412 26.11 15.06 15.39
CA PHE A 412 26.61 13.72 15.08
C PHE A 412 27.97 13.79 14.37
N ASP A 413 28.05 14.57 13.30
CA ASP A 413 29.30 14.72 12.53
C ASP A 413 30.44 15.28 13.41
N ARG A 414 30.12 16.17 14.36
CA ARG A 414 31.12 16.73 15.28
C ARG A 414 31.56 15.73 16.35
N TYR A 415 30.64 14.95 16.92
CA TYR A 415 30.96 13.97 17.96
C TYR A 415 31.67 12.74 17.39
N GLU A 416 31.31 12.28 16.20
CA GLU A 416 31.99 11.18 15.53
C GLU A 416 33.45 11.54 15.26
N ASN A 417 33.71 12.70 14.67
CA ASN A 417 35.07 13.19 14.40
C ASN A 417 35.90 13.39 15.69
N LEU A 418 35.29 13.92 16.76
CA LEU A 418 35.98 14.11 18.04
C LEU A 418 36.30 12.78 18.73
N LEU A 419 35.38 11.82 18.73
CA LEU A 419 35.56 10.53 19.41
C LEU A 419 36.51 9.60 18.64
N ALA A 420 36.48 9.64 17.30
CA ALA A 420 37.40 8.90 16.44
C ALA A 420 38.86 9.33 16.66
N HIS A 421 39.12 10.64 16.79
CA HIS A 421 40.47 11.16 16.97
C HIS A 421 41.00 11.14 18.41
N ARG A 422 40.15 11.26 19.44
CA ARG A 422 40.62 11.46 20.83
C ARG A 422 40.44 10.28 21.78
N VAL A 423 39.56 9.31 21.48
CA VAL A 423 39.18 8.28 22.47
C VAL A 423 39.49 6.86 22.02
N PHE A 424 39.21 6.49 20.76
CA PHE A 424 39.24 5.08 20.35
C PHE A 424 40.36 4.69 19.37
N CYS A 425 41.12 5.64 18.81
CA CYS A 425 42.25 5.42 17.88
C CYS A 425 42.01 4.40 16.74
N LYS A 426 40.74 4.12 16.41
CA LYS A 426 40.27 3.25 15.32
C LYS A 426 38.96 3.82 14.78
N GLU A 427 38.97 4.21 13.52
CA GLU A 427 37.92 4.99 12.84
C GLU A 427 36.51 4.35 12.76
N LYS A 428 36.30 3.08 13.17
CA LYS A 428 35.10 2.33 12.75
C LYS A 428 34.51 1.37 13.81
N ASP A 429 34.81 1.55 15.10
CA ASP A 429 34.24 0.66 16.11
C ASP A 429 32.76 0.99 16.43
N VAL A 430 31.97 -0.06 16.69
CA VAL A 430 30.53 0.03 16.98
C VAL A 430 30.27 0.88 18.23
N GLN A 431 31.18 0.82 19.21
CA GLN A 431 31.08 1.59 20.45
C GLN A 431 31.20 3.10 20.21
N THR A 432 32.12 3.51 19.31
CA THR A 432 32.32 4.93 18.95
C THR A 432 31.06 5.50 18.31
N ARG A 433 30.46 4.75 17.39
CA ARG A 433 29.22 5.14 16.68
C ARG A 433 28.01 5.21 17.61
N PHE A 434 27.90 4.26 18.53
CA PHE A 434 26.87 4.28 19.57
C PHE A 434 26.99 5.53 20.46
N LEU A 435 28.19 5.84 20.95
CA LEU A 435 28.44 6.98 21.85
C LEU A 435 28.24 8.32 21.13
N ALA A 436 28.72 8.45 19.89
CA ALA A 436 28.50 9.62 19.04
C ALA A 436 26.99 9.84 18.78
N GLY A 437 26.27 8.78 18.42
CA GLY A 437 24.82 8.80 18.23
C GLY A 437 24.05 9.18 19.50
N ALA A 438 24.44 8.62 20.65
CA ALA A 438 23.83 8.94 21.94
C ALA A 438 24.07 10.40 22.36
N ALA A 439 25.30 10.92 22.19
CA ALA A 439 25.66 12.31 22.49
C ALA A 439 24.95 13.30 21.56
N ALA A 440 24.86 12.99 20.26
CA ALA A 440 24.13 13.78 19.27
C ALA A 440 22.64 13.83 19.59
N GLY A 441 22.04 12.67 19.87
CA GLY A 441 20.63 12.55 20.26
C GLY A 441 20.33 13.31 21.56
N ALA A 442 21.23 13.25 22.55
CA ALA A 442 21.09 13.99 23.80
C ALA A 442 21.14 15.51 23.61
N THR A 443 22.06 15.98 22.78
CA THR A 443 22.24 17.41 22.48
C THR A 443 21.04 17.96 21.72
N ALA A 444 20.62 17.27 20.66
CA ALA A 444 19.41 17.62 19.90
C ALA A 444 18.15 17.62 20.78
N THR A 445 18.03 16.64 21.66
CA THR A 445 16.91 16.54 22.61
C THR A 445 16.91 17.70 23.59
N THR A 446 18.07 18.05 24.14
CA THR A 446 18.19 19.12 25.14
C THR A 446 17.77 20.46 24.52
N VAL A 447 18.21 20.76 23.30
CA VAL A 447 17.83 22.00 22.62
C VAL A 447 16.36 21.98 22.16
N ALA A 448 15.84 20.82 21.74
CA ALA A 448 14.43 20.69 21.34
C ALA A 448 13.45 20.52 22.53
N TYR A 449 13.96 20.34 23.76
CA TYR A 449 13.15 19.98 24.93
C TYR A 449 12.05 20.99 25.28
N PRO A 450 12.27 22.32 25.19
CA PRO A 450 11.20 23.30 25.44
C PRO A 450 9.97 23.07 24.55
N PHE A 451 10.17 22.71 23.27
CA PHE A 451 9.08 22.38 22.35
C PHE A 451 8.39 21.05 22.70
N ASP A 452 9.14 20.08 23.22
CA ASP A 452 8.59 18.81 23.71
C ASP A 452 7.67 19.01 24.92
N LEU A 453 8.08 19.85 25.87
CA LEU A 453 7.29 20.15 27.06
C LEU A 453 6.00 20.92 26.70
N LEU A 454 6.11 21.94 25.83
CA LEU A 454 4.97 22.75 25.40
C LEU A 454 3.93 21.90 24.65
N ARG A 455 4.37 21.01 23.75
CA ARG A 455 3.49 20.06 23.06
C ARG A 455 2.79 19.11 24.03
N ALA A 456 3.54 18.52 24.98
CA ALA A 456 2.98 17.55 25.92
C ALA A 456 1.86 18.17 26.76
N ARG A 457 2.04 19.43 27.21
CA ARG A 457 1.03 20.16 27.96
C ARG A 457 -0.19 20.54 27.12
N ALA A 458 0.03 20.99 25.88
CA ALA A 458 -1.05 21.29 24.93
C ALA A 458 -1.92 20.05 24.64
N ALA A 459 -1.33 18.85 24.63
CA ALA A 459 -2.04 17.60 24.36
C ALA A 459 -2.91 17.12 25.53
N VAL A 460 -2.66 17.58 26.76
CA VAL A 460 -3.39 17.15 27.97
C VAL A 460 -4.60 18.05 28.28
N GLN A 461 -4.67 19.25 27.71
CA GLN A 461 -5.83 20.14 27.89
C GLN A 461 -7.07 19.60 27.16
N ARG A 462 -8.11 19.27 27.95
CA ARG A 462 -9.43 18.82 27.46
C ARG A 462 -10.36 19.95 27.02
N SER A 463 -9.93 21.22 27.12
CA SER A 463 -10.77 22.39 26.79
C SER A 463 -10.90 22.61 25.28
N SER A 464 -12.06 23.11 24.85
CA SER A 464 -12.40 23.45 23.46
C SER A 464 -11.60 24.64 22.91
N GLN A 465 -10.94 25.43 23.77
CA GLN A 465 -10.12 26.56 23.36
C GLN A 465 -8.74 26.13 22.84
N ARG A 466 -8.38 26.59 21.63
CA ARG A 466 -7.01 26.49 21.09
C ARG A 466 -6.10 27.44 21.88
N VAL A 467 -5.25 26.91 22.74
CA VAL A 467 -4.25 27.70 23.48
C VAL A 467 -3.02 27.92 22.58
N SER A 468 -2.62 29.18 22.41
CA SER A 468 -1.42 29.53 21.63
C SER A 468 -0.15 29.14 22.40
N TYR A 469 0.93 28.83 21.68
CA TYR A 469 2.25 28.56 22.28
C TYR A 469 2.73 29.69 23.19
N PHE A 470 2.43 30.94 22.82
CA PHE A 470 2.75 32.12 23.62
C PHE A 470 2.02 32.13 24.96
N GLN A 471 0.76 31.73 24.99
CA GLN A 471 0.00 31.60 26.23
C GLN A 471 0.57 30.48 27.11
N LEU A 472 0.98 29.34 26.53
CA LEU A 472 1.61 28.26 27.29
C LEU A 472 2.98 28.65 27.87
N ILE A 473 3.74 29.50 27.15
CA ILE A 473 5.00 30.07 27.62
C ILE A 473 4.75 31.05 28.78
N GLN A 474 3.75 31.92 28.67
CA GLN A 474 3.36 32.85 29.74
C GLN A 474 2.80 32.15 30.99
N MET A 475 2.13 31.00 30.81
CA MET A 475 1.62 30.18 31.92
C MET A 475 2.69 29.34 32.62
N GLN A 476 3.95 29.36 32.15
CA GLN A 476 5.04 28.57 32.73
C GLN A 476 5.51 29.16 34.06
N LYS A 477 5.10 28.55 35.18
CA LYS A 477 5.61 28.87 36.52
C LYS A 477 7.01 28.26 36.70
N GLY A 478 8.00 29.06 37.09
CA GLY A 478 9.38 28.61 37.40
C GLY A 478 10.49 29.08 36.44
N GLY A 479 10.22 30.06 35.57
CA GLY A 479 11.23 30.66 34.68
C GLY A 479 11.88 29.66 33.71
N ALA A 480 13.11 29.96 33.26
CA ALA A 480 13.85 29.14 32.29
C ALA A 480 14.07 27.68 32.76
N ARG A 481 14.27 27.47 34.07
CA ARG A 481 14.45 26.12 34.65
C ARG A 481 13.19 25.26 34.56
N GLY A 482 12.01 25.87 34.57
CA GLY A 482 10.74 25.17 34.39
C GLY A 482 10.62 24.46 33.04
N PHE A 483 11.28 24.98 31.99
CA PHE A 483 11.26 24.37 30.65
C PHE A 483 12.03 23.06 30.56
N PHE A 484 12.91 22.76 31.51
CA PHE A 484 13.75 21.54 31.52
C PHE A 484 13.31 20.51 32.57
N LYS A 485 12.18 20.74 33.26
CA LYS A 485 11.62 19.79 34.24
C LYS A 485 11.13 18.52 33.55
N GLY A 486 11.86 17.41 33.72
CA GLY A 486 11.60 16.13 33.05
C GLY A 486 12.55 15.80 31.90
N LEU A 487 13.62 16.58 31.72
CA LEU A 487 14.66 16.32 30.73
C LEU A 487 15.39 14.99 31.00
N LEU A 488 15.69 14.67 32.26
CA LEU A 488 16.45 13.46 32.62
C LEU A 488 15.76 12.15 32.16
N PRO A 489 14.47 11.86 32.47
CA PRO A 489 13.76 10.71 31.90
C PRO A 489 13.69 10.71 30.37
N THR A 490 13.73 11.90 29.76
CA THR A 490 13.70 12.07 28.31
C THR A 490 15.03 11.70 27.67
N LEU A 491 16.15 12.10 28.29
CA LEU A 491 17.51 11.73 27.85
C LEU A 491 17.76 10.23 28.02
N LEU A 492 17.35 9.64 29.16
CA LEU A 492 17.48 8.21 29.42
C LEU A 492 16.73 7.33 28.41
N GLY A 493 15.64 7.84 27.81
CA GLY A 493 14.94 7.15 26.72
C GLY A 493 15.60 7.36 25.34
N ILE A 494 16.09 8.56 25.05
CA ILE A 494 16.60 8.90 23.70
C ILE A 494 18.03 8.41 23.48
N MET A 495 18.91 8.48 24.48
CA MET A 495 20.31 8.08 24.32
C MET A 495 20.45 6.62 23.85
N PRO A 496 19.78 5.62 24.46
CA PRO A 496 19.84 4.24 23.97
C PRO A 496 19.24 4.10 22.57
N TYR A 497 18.14 4.81 22.28
CA TYR A 497 17.48 4.72 20.98
C TYR A 497 18.38 5.26 19.86
N ALA A 498 18.93 6.46 20.04
CA ALA A 498 19.83 7.07 19.06
C ALA A 498 21.11 6.23 18.91
N GLY A 499 21.72 5.79 20.01
CA GLY A 499 22.91 4.96 19.98
C GLY A 499 22.72 3.65 19.21
N ILE A 500 21.67 2.86 19.52
CA ILE A 500 21.39 1.60 18.82
C ILE A 500 21.07 1.86 17.35
N SER A 501 20.30 2.92 17.05
CA SER A 501 19.92 3.26 15.68
C SER A 501 21.14 3.61 14.83
N PHE A 502 22.02 4.50 15.29
CA PHE A 502 23.23 4.86 14.55
C PHE A 502 24.21 3.69 14.46
N ALA A 503 24.44 2.96 15.55
CA ALA A 503 25.32 1.78 15.54
C ALA A 503 24.84 0.71 14.54
N THR A 504 23.55 0.41 14.52
CA THR A 504 22.97 -0.58 13.61
C THR A 504 23.02 -0.10 12.16
N TYR A 505 22.68 1.17 11.90
CA TYR A 505 22.72 1.77 10.57
C TYR A 505 24.12 1.72 9.97
N GLU A 506 25.13 2.16 10.73
CA GLU A 506 26.52 2.19 10.29
C GLU A 506 27.13 0.80 10.14
N THR A 507 26.74 -0.16 10.99
CA THR A 507 27.16 -1.56 10.86
C THR A 507 26.61 -2.19 9.58
N LEU A 508 25.35 -1.90 9.26
CA LEU A 508 24.70 -2.44 8.07
C LEU A 508 25.26 -1.82 6.79
N LYS A 509 25.52 -0.50 6.78
CA LYS A 509 26.28 0.15 5.69
C LYS A 509 27.67 -0.46 5.51
N ALA A 510 28.41 -0.70 6.59
CA ALA A 510 29.74 -1.31 6.52
C ALA A 510 29.70 -2.75 5.97
N ARG A 511 28.68 -3.54 6.33
CA ARG A 511 28.45 -4.87 5.76
C ARG A 511 28.17 -4.82 4.26
N ILE A 512 27.33 -3.89 3.82
CA ILE A 512 27.03 -3.67 2.40
C ILE A 512 28.30 -3.25 1.65
N ARG A 513 29.06 -2.28 2.19
CA ARG A 513 30.32 -1.84 1.60
C ARG A 513 31.30 -3.01 1.38
N ASN A 514 31.48 -3.85 2.40
CA ASN A 514 32.38 -5.00 2.32
C ASN A 514 31.84 -6.10 1.38
N GLN A 515 30.52 -6.32 1.33
CA GLN A 515 29.92 -7.35 0.49
C GLN A 515 29.97 -6.99 -1.00
N TYR A 516 29.88 -5.71 -1.34
CA TYR A 516 29.94 -5.20 -2.72
C TYR A 516 31.31 -4.58 -3.07
N ASN A 517 32.34 -4.71 -2.20
CA ASN A 517 33.68 -4.13 -2.37
C ASN A 517 33.71 -2.64 -2.77
N LEU A 518 32.83 -1.83 -2.16
CA LEU A 518 32.72 -0.40 -2.45
C LEU A 518 33.84 0.39 -1.78
N GLN A 519 34.42 1.37 -2.49
CA GLN A 519 35.56 2.17 -2.00
C GLN A 519 35.10 3.25 -1.01
N SER A 520 33.89 3.80 -1.22
CA SER A 520 33.32 4.87 -0.39
C SER A 520 31.88 4.56 0.04
N ASP A 521 31.50 5.07 1.23
CA ASP A 521 30.11 5.09 1.70
C ASP A 521 29.17 5.79 0.69
N ALA A 522 29.74 6.67 -0.14
CA ALA A 522 29.04 7.43 -1.15
C ALA A 522 28.45 6.56 -2.28
N GLU A 523 29.08 5.42 -2.59
CA GLU A 523 28.67 4.45 -3.63
C GLU A 523 27.48 3.58 -3.19
N ILE A 524 27.12 3.58 -1.90
CA ILE A 524 25.98 2.83 -1.39
C ILE A 524 24.68 3.41 -1.99
N THR A 525 23.91 2.56 -2.67
CA THR A 525 22.66 2.96 -3.33
C THR A 525 21.61 3.50 -2.34
N THR A 526 20.74 4.40 -2.81
CA THR A 526 19.67 5.00 -2.00
C THR A 526 18.74 3.94 -1.39
N LEU A 527 18.43 2.87 -2.12
CA LEU A 527 17.60 1.78 -1.63
C LEU A 527 18.28 0.99 -0.50
N GLN A 528 19.59 0.73 -0.61
CA GLN A 528 20.38 0.08 0.44
C GLN A 528 20.50 0.94 1.70
N ARG A 529 20.65 2.27 1.54
CA ARG A 529 20.63 3.21 2.68
C ARG A 529 19.26 3.26 3.34
N LEU A 530 18.19 3.29 2.57
CA LEU A 530 16.82 3.33 3.07
C LEU A 530 16.46 2.03 3.82
N SER A 531 16.78 0.87 3.25
CA SER A 531 16.55 -0.43 3.91
C SER A 531 17.37 -0.53 5.20
N SER A 532 18.60 -0.03 5.20
CA SER A 532 19.45 0.02 6.39
C SER A 532 18.89 0.94 7.48
N GLY A 533 18.39 2.12 7.10
CA GLY A 533 17.74 3.06 8.01
C GLY A 533 16.45 2.50 8.62
N CYS A 534 15.62 1.85 7.80
CA CYS A 534 14.42 1.17 8.27
C CYS A 534 14.74 0.06 9.27
N MET A 535 15.71 -0.81 8.95
CA MET A 535 16.11 -1.92 9.83
C MET A 535 16.69 -1.41 11.15
N ALA A 536 17.59 -0.41 11.08
CA ALA A 536 18.17 0.23 12.25
C ALA A 536 17.12 0.86 13.16
N GLY A 537 16.16 1.59 12.58
CA GLY A 537 15.07 2.19 13.31
C GLY A 537 14.16 1.16 14.00
N LEU A 538 13.85 0.04 13.33
CA LEU A 538 13.03 -1.05 13.89
C LEU A 538 13.75 -1.76 15.03
N ILE A 539 15.04 -2.06 14.89
CA ILE A 539 15.85 -2.72 15.92
C ILE A 539 15.98 -1.81 17.14
N ALA A 540 16.37 -0.54 16.93
CA ALA A 540 16.50 0.44 18.00
C ALA A 540 15.17 0.64 18.75
N GLN A 541 14.07 0.77 18.01
CA GLN A 541 12.76 0.96 18.59
C GLN A 541 12.28 -0.26 19.35
N SER A 542 12.58 -1.47 18.88
CA SER A 542 12.20 -2.71 19.57
C SER A 542 13.00 -2.89 20.86
N ALA A 543 14.30 -2.58 20.85
CA ALA A 543 15.16 -2.69 22.02
C ALA A 543 14.83 -1.65 23.11
N THR A 544 14.41 -0.44 22.72
CA THR A 544 14.22 0.70 23.64
C THR A 544 12.76 0.99 23.99
N TYR A 545 11.83 0.22 23.43
CA TYR A 545 10.41 0.45 23.60
C TYR A 545 9.91 0.48 25.06
N PRO A 546 10.41 -0.38 25.98
CA PRO A 546 10.02 -0.30 27.38
C PRO A 546 10.33 1.06 28.03
N LEU A 547 11.50 1.63 27.71
CA LEU A 547 11.91 2.95 28.20
C LEU A 547 11.05 4.07 27.60
N ASP A 548 10.67 3.92 26.33
CA ASP A 548 9.75 4.84 25.65
C ASP A 548 8.36 4.89 26.31
N ILE A 549 7.81 3.74 26.72
CA ILE A 549 6.52 3.70 27.44
C ILE A 549 6.63 4.38 28.81
N VAL A 550 7.67 4.04 29.58
CA VAL A 550 7.89 4.64 30.91
C VAL A 550 8.00 6.16 30.78
N ARG A 551 8.84 6.64 29.85
CA ARG A 551 8.98 8.07 29.56
C ARG A 551 7.63 8.72 29.21
N ARG A 552 6.82 8.09 28.36
CA ARG A 552 5.53 8.64 27.94
C ARG A 552 4.54 8.75 29.10
N ARG A 553 4.48 7.78 30.01
CA ARG A 553 3.63 7.86 31.21
C ARG A 553 4.10 8.96 32.17
N MET A 554 5.41 9.11 32.34
CA MET A 554 5.99 10.19 33.16
C MET A 554 5.71 11.58 32.59
N GLN A 555 5.75 11.75 31.26
CA GLN A 555 5.49 13.03 30.61
C GLN A 555 4.01 13.46 30.67
N VAL A 556 3.08 12.50 30.75
CA VAL A 556 1.64 12.76 30.81
C VAL A 556 1.13 12.88 32.26
N GLY A 557 2.02 12.73 33.24
CA GLY A 557 1.73 12.98 34.66
C GLY A 557 1.03 11.84 35.39
N THR A 558 1.00 10.64 34.81
CA THR A 558 0.31 9.46 35.37
C THR A 558 1.28 8.47 36.04
N ALA A 559 2.49 8.92 36.41
CA ALA A 559 3.59 8.03 36.81
C ALA A 559 4.19 8.39 38.18
N GLU A 560 4.86 7.40 38.77
CA GLU A 560 5.60 7.51 40.03
C GLU A 560 6.80 8.47 39.95
N LYS A 561 7.35 8.87 41.10
CA LYS A 561 8.46 9.85 41.19
C LYS A 561 9.76 9.39 40.49
N SER A 562 9.94 8.09 40.22
CA SER A 562 11.16 7.56 39.57
C SER A 562 10.85 6.65 38.38
N MET A 563 11.81 6.60 37.43
CA MET A 563 11.72 5.79 36.21
C MET A 563 11.70 4.29 36.53
N ALA A 564 12.50 3.86 37.52
CA ALA A 564 12.55 2.48 37.99
C ALA A 564 11.22 2.08 38.67
N ALA A 565 10.66 2.93 39.53
CA ALA A 565 9.36 2.66 40.15
C ALA A 565 8.25 2.57 39.12
N THR A 566 8.26 3.45 38.10
CA THR A 566 7.29 3.42 37.00
C THR A 566 7.44 2.15 36.16
N LEU A 567 8.67 1.71 35.84
CA LEU A 567 8.92 0.47 35.12
C LEU A 567 8.40 -0.74 35.91
N SER A 568 8.73 -0.83 37.21
CA SER A 568 8.26 -1.90 38.09
C SER A 568 6.74 -1.89 38.26
N CYS A 569 6.12 -0.71 38.33
CA CYS A 569 4.66 -0.56 38.41
C CYS A 569 3.98 -1.11 37.15
N ILE A 570 4.45 -0.73 35.95
CA ILE A 570 3.91 -1.23 34.68
C ILE A 570 4.09 -2.74 34.58
N TYR A 571 5.27 -3.24 34.93
CA TYR A 571 5.55 -4.66 34.89
C TYR A 571 4.65 -5.46 35.84
N ARG A 572 4.42 -4.98 37.06
CA ARG A 572 3.53 -5.63 38.04
C ARG A 572 2.04 -5.55 37.66
N ALA A 573 1.60 -4.44 37.05
CA ALA A 573 0.19 -4.21 36.73
C ALA A 573 -0.24 -4.80 35.37
N GLU A 574 0.61 -4.72 34.35
CA GLU A 574 0.28 -5.06 32.95
C GLU A 574 1.17 -6.16 32.36
N GLY A 575 2.19 -6.61 33.09
CA GLY A 575 3.15 -7.62 32.64
C GLY A 575 4.03 -7.14 31.47
N MET A 576 4.73 -8.10 30.85
CA MET A 576 5.61 -7.83 29.69
C MET A 576 4.86 -7.23 28.50
N ARG A 577 3.59 -7.56 28.31
CA ARG A 577 2.77 -7.02 27.21
C ARG A 577 2.48 -5.53 27.40
N GLY A 578 2.39 -5.04 28.64
CA GLY A 578 2.26 -3.61 28.96
C GLY A 578 3.45 -2.79 28.48
N LEU A 579 4.67 -3.32 28.64
CA LEU A 579 5.92 -2.67 28.19
C LEU A 579 6.07 -2.60 26.67
N TYR A 580 5.30 -3.41 25.92
CA TYR A 580 5.30 -3.45 24.46
C TYR A 580 4.00 -2.98 23.80
N LYS A 581 3.12 -2.35 24.58
CA LYS A 581 1.83 -1.83 24.14
C LYS A 581 1.98 -0.80 23.01
N GLY A 582 1.44 -1.10 21.83
CA GLY A 582 1.46 -0.23 20.65
C GLY A 582 2.74 -0.29 19.80
N LEU A 583 3.66 -1.24 20.04
CA LEU A 583 4.88 -1.40 19.23
C LEU A 583 4.57 -1.70 17.75
N THR A 584 3.50 -2.45 17.47
CA THR A 584 3.10 -2.78 16.09
C THR A 584 2.72 -1.55 15.27
N MET A 585 2.16 -0.51 15.89
CA MET A 585 1.89 0.77 15.21
C MET A 585 3.20 1.49 14.84
N ASN A 586 4.25 1.30 15.64
CA ASN A 586 5.58 1.81 15.37
C ASN A 586 6.26 1.08 14.20
N TRP A 587 6.13 -0.25 14.15
CA TRP A 587 6.63 -1.04 13.03
C TRP A 587 5.96 -0.69 11.69
N LEU A 588 4.69 -0.28 11.72
CA LEU A 588 3.98 0.16 10.52
C LEU A 588 4.42 1.56 10.08
N LYS A 589 4.37 2.55 10.98
CA LYS A 589 4.59 3.96 10.60
C LYS A 589 6.07 4.32 10.45
N GLY A 590 6.98 3.61 11.14
CA GLY A 590 8.41 3.90 11.17
C GLY A 590 9.03 3.84 9.77
N PRO A 591 8.91 2.71 9.05
CA PRO A 591 9.40 2.58 7.68
C PRO A 591 8.79 3.60 6.71
N ILE A 592 7.48 3.89 6.84
CA ILE A 592 6.79 4.89 6.00
C ILE A 592 7.40 6.29 6.23
N ALA A 593 7.61 6.69 7.48
CA ALA A 593 8.20 7.98 7.80
C ALA A 593 9.65 8.09 7.31
N VAL A 594 10.45 7.02 7.46
CA VAL A 594 11.83 6.98 6.97
C VAL A 594 11.85 7.11 5.45
N ALA A 595 11.04 6.33 4.73
CA ALA A 595 11.00 6.37 3.27
C ALA A 595 10.61 7.75 2.72
N ILE A 596 9.58 8.38 3.29
CA ILE A 596 9.16 9.73 2.90
C ILE A 596 10.23 10.75 3.23
N SER A 597 10.84 10.69 4.42
CA SER A 597 11.87 11.64 4.82
C SER A 597 13.10 11.56 3.90
N PHE A 598 13.56 10.36 3.53
CA PHE A 598 14.69 10.23 2.62
C PHE A 598 14.36 10.71 1.21
N THR A 599 13.20 10.31 0.66
CA THR A 599 12.77 10.71 -0.69
C THR A 599 12.64 12.22 -0.80
N VAL A 600 11.99 12.87 0.18
CA VAL A 600 11.81 14.32 0.20
C VAL A 600 13.15 15.04 0.40
N ASN A 601 14.00 14.55 1.29
CA ASN A 601 15.32 15.14 1.54
C ASN A 601 16.21 15.09 0.29
N ASP A 602 16.24 13.97 -0.42
CA ASP A 602 17.03 13.82 -1.64
C ASP A 602 16.46 14.71 -2.76
N THR A 603 15.14 14.72 -2.97
CA THR A 603 14.47 15.60 -3.95
C THR A 603 14.76 17.08 -3.66
N PHE A 604 14.69 17.49 -2.38
CA PHE A 604 14.92 18.87 -1.98
C PHE A 604 16.38 19.28 -2.12
N LYS A 605 17.32 18.36 -1.86
CA LYS A 605 18.75 18.59 -2.11
C LYS A 605 19.05 18.76 -3.59
N HIS A 606 18.44 17.94 -4.46
CA HIS A 606 18.57 18.10 -5.90
C HIS A 606 18.01 19.44 -6.39
N LEU A 607 16.85 19.85 -5.86
CA LEU A 607 16.25 21.16 -6.18
C LEU A 607 17.15 22.33 -5.73
N LEU A 608 17.73 22.27 -4.52
CA LEU A 608 18.66 23.29 -4.02
C LEU A 608 19.94 23.39 -4.85
N GLN A 609 20.38 22.29 -5.45
CA GLN A 609 21.52 22.26 -6.36
C GLN A 609 21.20 22.86 -7.73
N GLN A 610 19.95 22.76 -8.20
CA GLN A 610 19.50 23.35 -9.47
C GLN A 610 19.18 24.85 -9.38
N LEU A 611 18.90 25.36 -8.17
CA LEU A 611 18.59 26.78 -7.92
C LEU A 611 19.85 27.65 -7.75
N LYS A 612 21.05 27.07 -7.85
CA LYS A 612 22.34 27.74 -7.81
C LYS A 612 23.10 27.44 -9.09
#